data_AF-A0A3R9RNS5-F1
#
_entry.id   AF-A0A3R9RNS5-F1
#
_cell.length_a   1.000
_cell.length_b   1.000
_cell.length_c   1.000
_cell.angle_alpha   90.00
_cell.angle_beta   90.00
_cell.angle_gamma   90.00
#
_symmetry.space_group_name_H-M   'P 1'
#
loop_
_entity.id
_entity.type
_entity.pdbx_description
1 polymer ?
#
loop_
_entity_poly.entity_id
_entity_poly.type
_entity_poly.pdbx_seq_one_letter_code
_entity_poly.pdbx_strand_id
1 'polypeptide(L)'
;MTMILLIHRKILSIGHSEAYYSIKNINSLLYNLGYKSKLYILPNTKNLRWTMDYSKIALTMAIGDRRIAKKILEAMDGREMEEGDIISATGMSPQDLRKVLYILQGENLALQLRTEVNREEGIRRVYWKLNRGIFKEYVERRIKEAMNLLSRHVMDQDSTEHYVCASDPSHMRLPLDEVLRRISSGEEVVCEICGAMLVPENKEDEKYAIEDMIKMMKEALSLIKNSEQL
;
A
#
# COMPACT_ATOMS: atom_id res chain seq x y z
N MET A 1 18.92 8.47 -10.44
CA MET A 1 18.38 7.61 -9.36
C MET A 1 16.91 7.98 -9.19
N THR A 2 15.98 7.07 -9.50
CA THR A 2 14.53 7.38 -9.62
C THR A 2 13.93 7.77 -8.27
N MET A 3 13.00 8.73 -8.26
CA MET A 3 12.29 9.21 -7.05
C MET A 3 11.62 8.07 -6.27
N ILE A 4 11.20 7.00 -6.94
CA ILE A 4 10.70 5.76 -6.31
C ILE A 4 11.77 5.03 -5.49
N LEU A 5 13.04 5.02 -5.93
CA LEU A 5 14.15 4.47 -5.14
C LEU A 5 14.51 5.36 -3.95
N LEU A 6 14.33 6.67 -4.06
CA LEU A 6 14.49 7.63 -2.95
C LEU A 6 13.36 7.47 -1.92
N ILE A 7 12.12 7.33 -2.37
CA ILE A 7 10.94 7.09 -1.54
C ILE A 7 11.04 5.70 -0.87
N HIS A 8 11.39 4.65 -1.62
CA HIS A 8 11.58 3.31 -1.06
C HIS A 8 12.77 3.25 -0.08
N ARG A 9 13.87 3.97 -0.31
CA ARG A 9 14.98 4.09 0.64
C ARG A 9 14.61 4.90 1.90
N LYS A 10 13.89 6.02 1.76
CA LYS A 10 13.42 6.83 2.89
C LYS A 10 12.32 6.13 3.69
N ILE A 11 11.49 5.29 3.07
CA ILE A 11 10.49 4.45 3.78
C ILE A 11 11.14 3.29 4.52
N LEU A 12 12.20 2.69 3.96
CA LEU A 12 12.97 1.66 4.65
C LEU A 12 13.68 2.20 5.91
N SER A 13 13.98 3.50 5.98
CA SER A 13 14.51 4.15 7.19
C SER A 13 13.46 4.54 8.24
N ILE A 14 12.15 4.46 7.93
CA ILE A 14 11.07 4.88 8.85
C ILE A 14 10.77 3.83 9.95
N GLY A 15 11.34 2.62 9.90
CA GLY A 15 11.38 1.69 11.04
C GLY A 15 10.04 1.18 11.62
N HIS A 16 8.89 1.66 11.14
CA HIS A 16 7.56 1.28 11.65
C HIS A 16 6.85 0.32 10.69
N SER A 17 6.64 -0.91 11.16
CA SER A 17 6.09 -2.03 10.39
C SER A 17 4.70 -1.74 9.80
N GLU A 18 3.86 -0.92 10.44
CA GLU A 18 2.48 -0.66 10.00
C GLU A 18 2.36 0.37 8.86
N ALA A 19 3.22 1.40 8.84
CA ALA A 19 3.30 2.37 7.76
C ALA A 19 3.82 1.71 6.47
N TYR A 20 4.79 0.78 6.60
CA TYR A 20 5.34 0.01 5.49
C TYR A 20 4.27 -0.83 4.76
N TYR A 21 3.38 -1.50 5.49
CA TYR A 21 2.27 -2.26 4.89
C TYR A 21 1.25 -1.36 4.17
N SER A 22 0.97 -0.17 4.71
CA SER A 22 0.06 0.79 4.08
C SER A 22 0.65 1.41 2.81
N ILE A 23 1.96 1.68 2.76
CA ILE A 23 2.64 2.29 1.62
C ILE A 23 2.98 1.28 0.51
N LYS A 24 3.23 0.01 0.83
CA LYS A 24 3.38 -1.07 -0.16
C LYS A 24 2.13 -1.18 -1.06
N ASN A 25 0.95 -0.88 -0.51
CA ASN A 25 -0.32 -0.83 -1.24
C ASN A 25 -0.49 0.44 -2.09
N ILE A 26 0.10 1.58 -1.68
CA ILE A 26 0.08 2.85 -2.43
C ILE A 26 0.94 2.77 -3.70
N ASN A 27 2.12 2.15 -3.63
CA ASN A 27 2.97 1.94 -4.81
C ASN A 27 2.25 1.10 -5.89
N SER A 28 1.44 0.14 -5.47
CA SER A 28 0.59 -0.65 -6.36
C SER A 28 -0.53 0.19 -6.99
N LEU A 29 -1.12 1.12 -6.23
CA LEU A 29 -2.13 2.07 -6.71
C LEU A 29 -1.55 3.01 -7.77
N LEU A 30 -0.42 3.66 -7.49
CA LEU A 30 0.24 4.59 -8.43
C LEU A 30 0.68 3.86 -9.72
N TYR A 31 1.23 2.66 -9.61
CA TYR A 31 1.61 1.85 -10.77
C TYR A 31 0.42 1.43 -11.64
N ASN A 32 -0.71 1.06 -11.03
CA ASN A 32 -1.93 0.68 -11.78
C ASN A 32 -2.66 1.88 -12.38
N LEU A 33 -2.53 3.07 -11.79
CA LEU A 33 -3.00 4.34 -12.35
C LEU A 33 -2.11 4.88 -13.48
N GLY A 34 -1.07 4.14 -13.90
CA GLY A 34 -0.23 4.51 -15.04
C GLY A 34 0.94 5.43 -14.72
N TYR A 35 1.19 5.74 -13.44
CA TYR A 35 2.39 6.47 -13.02
C TYR A 35 3.60 5.53 -13.09
N LYS A 36 4.20 5.39 -14.27
CA LYS A 36 5.49 4.70 -14.42
C LYS A 36 6.61 5.62 -13.95
N SER A 37 7.54 5.05 -13.18
CA SER A 37 8.84 5.62 -12.80
C SER A 37 9.70 5.98 -14.01
N LYS A 38 9.40 7.11 -14.63
CA LYS A 38 10.34 7.95 -15.37
C LYS A 38 9.90 9.39 -15.10
N LEU A 39 10.87 10.28 -15.03
CA LEU A 39 10.67 11.72 -14.98
C LEU A 39 9.39 12.17 -15.73
N TYR A 40 8.58 13.00 -15.07
CA TYR A 40 7.72 14.03 -15.67
C TYR A 40 6.43 13.64 -16.43
N ILE A 41 5.53 14.64 -16.47
CA ILE A 41 4.42 14.88 -17.41
C ILE A 41 3.15 14.04 -17.17
N LEU A 42 2.18 14.69 -16.52
CA LEU A 42 0.75 14.44 -16.77
C LEU A 42 0.52 14.47 -18.28
N PRO A 43 0.07 13.39 -18.94
CA PRO A 43 -0.30 13.47 -20.33
C PRO A 43 -1.47 14.46 -20.45
N ASN A 44 -1.27 15.45 -21.32
CA ASN A 44 -2.24 16.48 -21.68
C ASN A 44 -3.65 15.86 -21.82
N THR A 45 -4.55 16.25 -20.91
CA THR A 45 -5.88 15.66 -20.67
C THR A 45 -6.89 16.11 -21.72
N LYS A 46 -6.57 15.91 -23.00
CA LYS A 46 -7.51 16.07 -24.10
C LYS A 46 -7.59 14.74 -24.85
N ASN A 47 -8.65 13.97 -24.56
CA ASN A 47 -9.08 12.77 -25.29
C ASN A 47 -8.37 11.43 -25.00
N LEU A 48 -8.32 10.97 -23.73
CA LEU A 48 -8.28 9.54 -23.45
C LEU A 48 -9.41 9.14 -22.50
N ARG A 49 -10.44 8.49 -23.04
CA ARG A 49 -11.51 7.84 -22.27
C ARG A 49 -10.95 6.53 -21.71
N TRP A 50 -10.29 6.60 -20.56
CA TRP A 50 -9.89 5.40 -19.81
C TRP A 50 -11.13 4.81 -19.14
N THR A 51 -11.60 3.64 -19.58
CA THR A 51 -12.53 2.83 -18.78
C THR A 51 -11.76 2.27 -17.59
N MET A 52 -11.90 2.91 -16.43
CA MET A 52 -11.21 2.52 -15.21
C MET A 52 -11.78 1.19 -14.71
N ASP A 53 -11.03 0.09 -14.83
CA ASP A 53 -11.46 -1.21 -14.31
C ASP A 53 -11.17 -1.30 -12.81
N TYR A 54 -12.15 -0.88 -12.00
CA TYR A 54 -12.10 -0.93 -10.54
C TYR A 54 -11.85 -2.33 -10.00
N SER A 55 -12.19 -3.38 -10.74
CA SER A 55 -11.99 -4.78 -10.34
C SER A 55 -10.53 -5.11 -10.19
N LYS A 56 -9.74 -4.78 -11.22
CA LYS A 56 -8.31 -5.02 -11.20
C LYS A 56 -7.61 -4.19 -10.13
N ILE A 57 -8.04 -2.95 -9.93
CA ILE A 57 -7.46 -2.07 -8.91
C ILE A 57 -7.78 -2.59 -7.50
N ALA A 58 -9.04 -2.84 -7.19
CA ALA A 58 -9.49 -3.32 -5.87
C ALA A 58 -8.79 -4.63 -5.47
N LEU A 59 -8.79 -5.62 -6.38
CA LEU A 59 -8.14 -6.90 -6.11
C LEU A 59 -6.62 -6.75 -5.94
N THR A 60 -5.98 -5.87 -6.71
CA THR A 60 -4.54 -5.65 -6.55
C THR A 60 -4.22 -4.96 -5.22
N MET A 61 -5.04 -4.01 -4.78
CA MET A 61 -4.86 -3.33 -3.49
C MET A 61 -5.06 -4.27 -2.30
N ALA A 62 -6.02 -5.20 -2.38
CA ALA A 62 -6.26 -6.17 -1.33
C ALA A 62 -5.17 -7.26 -1.27
N ILE A 63 -4.77 -7.79 -2.43
CA ILE A 63 -3.82 -8.91 -2.50
C ILE A 63 -2.37 -8.44 -2.38
N GLY A 64 -2.06 -7.22 -2.83
CA GLY A 64 -0.69 -6.70 -2.92
C GLY A 64 0.13 -7.25 -4.09
N ASP A 65 -0.44 -8.14 -4.92
CA ASP A 65 0.20 -8.71 -6.11
C ASP A 65 -0.72 -8.61 -7.34
N ARG A 66 -0.30 -7.82 -8.33
CA ARG A 66 -1.03 -7.58 -9.58
C ARG A 66 -1.20 -8.83 -10.45
N ARG A 67 -0.23 -9.74 -10.44
CA ARG A 67 -0.27 -10.97 -11.24
C ARG A 67 -1.31 -11.93 -10.66
N ILE A 68 -1.31 -12.08 -9.33
CA ILE A 68 -2.30 -12.89 -8.63
C ILE A 68 -3.70 -12.28 -8.79
N ALA A 69 -3.84 -10.97 -8.57
CA ALA A 69 -5.12 -10.27 -8.76
C ALA A 69 -5.68 -10.45 -10.17
N LYS A 70 -4.84 -10.36 -11.20
CA LYS A 70 -5.24 -10.61 -12.58
C LYS A 70 -5.74 -12.04 -12.78
N LYS A 71 -5.02 -13.05 -12.29
CA LYS A 71 -5.42 -14.47 -12.40
C LYS A 71 -6.77 -14.74 -11.74
N ILE A 72 -6.98 -14.20 -10.53
CA ILE A 72 -8.24 -14.36 -9.80
C ILE A 72 -9.38 -13.69 -10.55
N LEU A 73 -9.17 -12.46 -11.04
CA LEU A 73 -10.17 -11.74 -11.83
C LEU A 73 -10.55 -12.51 -13.09
N GLU A 74 -9.57 -12.99 -13.86
CA GLU A 74 -9.80 -13.74 -15.10
C GLU A 74 -10.47 -15.10 -14.84
N ALA A 75 -10.13 -15.79 -13.76
CA ALA A 75 -10.77 -17.04 -13.39
C ALA A 75 -12.25 -16.81 -13.05
N MET A 76 -12.53 -15.88 -12.15
CA MET A 76 -13.85 -15.72 -11.52
C MET A 76 -14.73 -14.65 -12.17
N ASP A 77 -14.40 -14.17 -13.36
CA ASP A 77 -15.08 -13.00 -13.93
C ASP A 77 -16.57 -13.24 -14.18
N GLY A 78 -17.42 -12.56 -13.40
CA GLY A 78 -18.88 -12.61 -13.54
C GLY A 78 -19.53 -13.94 -13.14
N ARG A 79 -18.77 -14.93 -12.66
CA ARG A 79 -19.23 -16.30 -12.42
C ARG A 79 -19.02 -16.74 -10.97
N GLU A 80 -19.94 -17.59 -10.52
CA GLU A 80 -19.69 -18.45 -9.36
C GLU A 80 -18.74 -19.58 -9.79
N MET A 81 -17.77 -19.92 -8.94
CA MET A 81 -16.81 -20.99 -9.21
C MET A 81 -16.54 -21.85 -7.98
N GLU A 82 -16.37 -23.14 -8.21
CA GLU A 82 -15.89 -24.07 -7.20
C GLU A 82 -14.38 -23.86 -6.94
N GLU A 83 -13.93 -24.04 -5.70
CA GLU A 83 -12.55 -23.83 -5.28
C GLU A 83 -11.54 -24.65 -6.12
N GLY A 84 -11.86 -25.91 -6.44
CA GLY A 84 -11.04 -26.76 -7.30
C GLY A 84 -10.90 -26.23 -8.73
N ASP A 85 -11.96 -25.63 -9.28
CA ASP A 85 -11.91 -25.01 -10.61
C ASP A 85 -11.05 -23.74 -10.60
N ILE A 86 -11.11 -22.96 -9.51
CA ILE A 86 -10.28 -21.75 -9.36
C ILE A 86 -8.80 -22.15 -9.23
N ILE A 87 -8.50 -23.21 -8.48
CA ILE A 87 -7.14 -23.78 -8.38
C ILE A 87 -6.63 -24.14 -9.78
N SER A 88 -7.44 -24.87 -10.55
CA SER A 88 -7.09 -25.32 -11.90
C SER A 88 -6.87 -24.15 -12.86
N ALA A 89 -7.74 -23.14 -12.84
CA ALA A 89 -7.65 -21.97 -13.70
C ALA A 89 -6.47 -21.05 -13.36
N THR A 90 -6.14 -20.91 -12.08
CA THR A 90 -5.10 -19.98 -11.62
C THR A 90 -3.71 -20.64 -11.54
N GLY A 91 -3.66 -21.97 -11.44
CA GLY A 91 -2.46 -22.75 -11.18
C GLY A 91 -1.86 -22.51 -9.79
N MET A 92 -2.67 -22.03 -8.84
CA MET A 92 -2.24 -21.77 -7.46
C MET A 92 -2.29 -23.05 -6.63
N SER A 93 -1.48 -23.12 -5.57
CA SER A 93 -1.68 -24.16 -4.56
C SER A 93 -3.02 -23.94 -3.84
N PRO A 94 -3.69 -25.00 -3.36
CA PRO A 94 -4.92 -24.86 -2.57
C PRO A 94 -4.74 -23.93 -1.36
N GLN A 95 -3.59 -24.01 -0.69
CA GLN A 95 -3.27 -23.20 0.47
C GLN A 95 -3.14 -21.71 0.13
N ASP A 96 -2.45 -21.38 -0.96
CA ASP A 96 -2.27 -19.98 -1.37
C ASP A 96 -3.55 -19.37 -1.90
N LEU A 97 -4.37 -20.15 -2.62
CA LEU A 97 -5.68 -19.68 -3.06
C LEU A 97 -6.56 -19.34 -1.85
N ARG A 98 -6.63 -20.22 -0.84
CA ARG A 98 -7.44 -19.96 0.36
C ARG A 98 -6.99 -18.71 1.10
N LYS A 99 -5.68 -18.48 1.25
CA LYS A 99 -5.16 -17.23 1.83
C LYS A 99 -5.68 -16.01 1.07
N VAL A 100 -5.61 -16.03 -0.26
CA VAL A 100 -6.10 -14.95 -1.11
C VAL A 100 -7.62 -14.78 -0.97
N LEU A 101 -8.40 -15.85 -1.06
CA LEU A 101 -9.85 -15.79 -0.95
C LEU A 101 -10.31 -15.28 0.42
N TYR A 102 -9.63 -15.64 1.51
CA TYR A 102 -9.93 -15.12 2.85
C TYR A 102 -9.54 -13.65 3.03
N ILE A 103 -8.43 -13.19 2.44
CA ILE A 103 -8.11 -11.76 2.40
C ILE A 103 -9.23 -10.99 1.67
N LEU A 104 -9.64 -11.48 0.50
CA LEU A 104 -10.71 -10.86 -0.27
C LEU A 104 -12.05 -10.91 0.45
N GLN A 105 -12.36 -12.00 1.16
CA GLN A 105 -13.57 -12.14 1.96
C GLN A 105 -13.58 -11.16 3.14
N GLY A 106 -12.46 -10.99 3.83
CA GLY A 106 -12.33 -10.02 4.92
C GLY A 106 -12.62 -8.58 4.47
N GLU A 107 -12.30 -8.26 3.22
CA GLU A 107 -12.58 -6.96 2.59
C GLU A 107 -13.92 -6.93 1.84
N ASN A 108 -14.73 -7.99 1.95
CA ASN A 108 -16.02 -8.19 1.26
C ASN A 108 -15.92 -8.19 -0.28
N LEU A 109 -14.72 -8.35 -0.84
CA LEU A 109 -14.44 -8.39 -2.28
C LEU A 109 -14.72 -9.77 -2.91
N ALA A 110 -14.75 -10.82 -2.09
CA ALA A 110 -15.16 -12.17 -2.48
C ALA A 110 -16.15 -12.75 -1.47
N LEU A 111 -17.13 -13.50 -1.96
CA LEU A 111 -18.17 -14.13 -1.15
C LEU A 111 -18.05 -15.65 -1.27
N GLN A 112 -18.02 -16.32 -0.13
CA GLN A 112 -18.26 -17.77 -0.06
C GLN A 112 -19.77 -17.99 -0.10
N LEU A 113 -20.27 -18.59 -1.18
CA LEU A 113 -21.71 -18.71 -1.42
C LEU A 113 -22.31 -19.94 -0.76
N ARG A 114 -21.75 -21.12 -1.04
CA ARG A 114 -22.22 -22.39 -0.48
C ARG A 114 -21.09 -23.39 -0.30
N THR A 115 -21.36 -24.36 0.56
CA THR A 115 -20.55 -25.56 0.73
C THR A 115 -21.43 -26.76 0.43
N GLU A 116 -21.07 -27.55 -0.56
CA GLU A 116 -21.69 -28.85 -0.87
C GLU A 116 -20.86 -29.95 -0.22
N VAL A 117 -21.50 -30.84 0.52
CA VAL A 117 -20.85 -32.00 1.15
C VAL A 117 -21.46 -33.25 0.56
N ASN A 118 -20.69 -33.95 -0.28
CA ASN A 118 -21.06 -35.29 -0.70
C ASN A 118 -20.71 -36.26 0.44
N ARG A 119 -21.73 -36.79 1.14
CA ARG A 119 -21.55 -37.69 2.28
C ARG A 119 -21.00 -39.06 1.88
N GLU A 120 -21.22 -39.49 0.65
CA GLU A 120 -20.77 -40.79 0.15
C GLU A 120 -19.29 -40.76 -0.23
N GLU A 121 -18.82 -39.65 -0.79
CA GLU A 121 -17.43 -39.49 -1.24
C GLU A 121 -16.55 -38.73 -0.22
N GLY A 122 -17.14 -38.16 0.84
CA GLY A 122 -16.45 -37.30 1.80
C GLY A 122 -15.95 -35.98 1.21
N ILE A 123 -16.37 -35.62 0.00
CA ILE A 123 -15.87 -34.45 -0.73
C ILE A 123 -16.65 -33.20 -0.30
N ARG A 124 -15.89 -32.16 0.08
CA ARG A 124 -16.41 -30.83 0.39
C ARG A 124 -16.07 -29.88 -0.75
N ARG A 125 -17.09 -29.40 -1.48
CA ARG A 125 -16.95 -28.39 -2.53
C ARG A 125 -17.37 -27.03 -2.00
N VAL A 126 -16.55 -26.02 -2.21
CA VAL A 126 -16.81 -24.65 -1.75
C VAL A 126 -16.89 -23.73 -2.96
N TYR A 127 -17.94 -22.93 -3.03
CA TYR A 127 -18.17 -22.03 -4.15
C TYR A 127 -17.99 -20.58 -3.77
N TRP A 128 -17.36 -19.83 -4.67
CA TRP A 128 -16.94 -18.46 -4.48
C TRP A 128 -17.42 -17.56 -5.63
N LYS A 129 -17.66 -16.30 -5.33
CA LYS A 129 -17.98 -15.25 -6.32
C LYS A 129 -17.37 -13.92 -5.93
N LEU A 130 -16.92 -13.14 -6.91
CA LEU A 130 -16.45 -11.77 -6.69
C LEU A 130 -17.62 -10.80 -6.46
N ASN A 131 -17.50 -9.93 -5.45
CA ASN A 131 -18.48 -8.91 -5.12
C ASN A 131 -18.16 -7.58 -5.84
N ARG A 132 -18.39 -7.54 -7.16
CA ARG A 132 -18.03 -6.38 -7.99
C ARG A 132 -18.75 -5.09 -7.60
N GLY A 133 -19.92 -5.21 -6.97
CA GLY A 133 -20.76 -4.07 -6.59
C GLY A 133 -20.15 -3.15 -5.54
N ILE A 134 -19.05 -3.53 -4.90
CA ILE A 134 -18.36 -2.71 -3.89
C ILE A 134 -16.95 -2.29 -4.30
N PHE A 135 -16.49 -2.65 -5.50
CA PHE A 135 -15.08 -2.49 -5.88
C PHE A 135 -14.65 -1.02 -5.95
N LYS A 136 -15.53 -0.15 -6.44
CA LYS A 136 -15.24 1.28 -6.50
C LYS A 136 -15.16 1.86 -5.09
N GLU A 137 -16.17 1.58 -4.26
CA GLU A 137 -16.28 2.04 -2.87
C GLU A 137 -15.09 1.56 -2.04
N TYR A 138 -14.65 0.32 -2.27
CA TYR A 138 -13.44 -0.24 -1.67
C TYR A 138 -12.20 0.59 -2.02
N VAL A 139 -11.98 0.88 -3.32
CA VAL A 139 -10.83 1.68 -3.77
C VAL A 139 -10.88 3.07 -3.14
N GLU A 140 -12.04 3.73 -3.15
CA GLU A 140 -12.21 5.04 -2.52
C GLU A 140 -11.91 5.01 -1.02
N ARG A 141 -12.47 4.03 -0.30
CA ARG A 141 -12.26 3.86 1.13
C ARG A 141 -10.76 3.68 1.42
N ARG A 142 -10.10 2.82 0.66
CA ARG A 142 -8.69 2.50 0.89
C ARG A 142 -7.75 3.67 0.60
N ILE A 143 -8.07 4.50 -0.41
CA ILE A 143 -7.36 5.77 -0.64
C ILE A 143 -7.58 6.73 0.54
N LYS A 144 -8.82 6.88 1.05
CA LYS A 144 -9.11 7.74 2.20
C LYS A 144 -8.40 7.29 3.47
N GLU A 145 -8.40 6.00 3.76
CA GLU A 145 -7.67 5.42 4.90
C GLU A 145 -6.17 5.70 4.81
N ALA A 146 -5.57 5.49 3.63
CA ALA A 146 -4.16 5.77 3.39
C ALA A 146 -3.81 7.24 3.60
N MET A 147 -4.63 8.18 3.08
CA MET A 147 -4.45 9.61 3.32
C MET A 147 -4.54 9.95 4.82
N ASN A 148 -5.49 9.36 5.55
CA ASN A 148 -5.67 9.63 6.97
C ASN A 148 -4.47 9.15 7.79
N LEU A 149 -3.92 7.98 7.48
CA LEU A 149 -2.72 7.45 8.12
C LEU A 149 -1.50 8.36 7.88
N LEU A 150 -1.30 8.77 6.63
CA LEU A 150 -0.23 9.69 6.25
C LEU A 150 -0.38 11.06 6.93
N SER A 151 -1.60 11.56 7.03
CA SER A 151 -1.88 12.84 7.69
C SER A 151 -1.59 12.77 9.18
N ARG A 152 -1.98 11.68 9.85
CA ARG A 152 -1.66 11.46 11.27
C ARG A 152 -0.16 11.37 11.50
N HIS A 153 0.58 10.65 10.64
CA HIS A 153 2.04 10.56 10.74
C HIS A 153 2.70 11.94 10.71
N VAL A 154 2.29 12.82 9.79
CA VAL A 154 2.81 14.20 9.74
C VAL A 154 2.47 14.98 11.01
N MET A 155 1.26 14.82 11.56
CA MET A 155 0.88 15.48 12.81
C MET A 155 1.68 14.98 14.02
N ASP A 156 1.96 13.67 14.09
CA ASP A 156 2.69 13.06 15.19
C ASP A 156 4.18 13.44 15.17
N GLN A 157 4.75 13.68 13.99
CA GLN A 157 6.14 14.11 13.81
C GLN A 157 6.45 15.49 14.42
N ASP A 158 5.45 16.37 14.57
CA ASP A 158 5.65 17.68 15.19
C ASP A 158 5.91 17.59 16.70
N SER A 159 5.77 16.41 17.33
CA SER A 159 5.81 16.26 18.79
C SER A 159 7.15 15.83 19.41
N THR A 160 8.14 15.33 18.64
CA THR A 160 9.41 14.85 19.22
C THR A 160 10.60 15.11 18.32
N GLU A 161 11.50 16.01 18.71
CA GLU A 161 12.76 16.26 18.02
C GLU A 161 13.73 15.07 18.16
N HIS A 162 14.35 14.69 17.05
CA HIS A 162 15.32 13.61 16.98
C HIS A 162 16.61 14.11 16.32
N TYR A 163 17.71 13.47 16.66
CA TYR A 163 19.02 13.69 16.06
C TYR A 163 19.49 12.41 15.38
N VAL A 164 20.07 12.56 14.19
CA VAL A 164 20.56 11.46 13.36
C VAL A 164 22.02 11.69 12.99
N CYS A 165 22.73 10.63 12.63
CA CYS A 165 24.10 10.74 12.15
C CYS A 165 24.18 11.57 10.85
N ALA A 166 25.08 12.56 10.82
CA ALA A 166 25.26 13.43 9.66
C ALA A 166 25.80 12.69 8.41
N SER A 167 26.54 11.58 8.60
CA SER A 167 27.09 10.80 7.49
C SER A 167 26.08 9.80 6.91
N ASP A 168 25.31 9.12 7.76
CA ASP A 168 24.24 8.20 7.35
C ASP A 168 23.19 8.12 8.45
N PRO A 169 21.96 8.64 8.23
CA PRO A 169 20.89 8.61 9.22
C PRO A 169 20.51 7.21 9.74
N SER A 170 20.83 6.15 9.00
CA SER A 170 20.56 4.77 9.43
C SER A 170 21.52 4.26 10.51
N HIS A 171 22.66 4.91 10.71
CA HIS A 171 23.62 4.51 11.73
C HIS A 171 23.09 4.71 13.15
N MET A 172 22.37 5.80 13.39
CA MET A 172 21.96 6.19 14.73
C MET A 172 20.85 7.23 14.67
N ARG A 173 19.85 7.09 15.56
CA ARG A 173 18.75 8.02 15.77
C ARG A 173 18.45 8.13 17.27
N LEU A 174 18.56 9.32 17.84
CA LEU A 174 18.35 9.58 19.27
C LEU A 174 17.27 10.66 19.47
N PRO A 175 16.40 10.55 20.50
CA PRO A 175 15.52 11.64 20.88
C PRO A 175 16.32 12.80 21.50
N LEU A 176 15.80 14.02 21.41
CA LEU A 176 16.43 15.23 21.98
C LEU A 176 16.84 15.05 23.45
N ASP A 177 15.98 14.45 24.28
CA ASP A 177 16.27 14.24 25.71
C ASP A 177 17.53 13.41 25.96
N GLU A 178 17.81 12.43 25.11
CA GLU A 178 19.02 11.61 25.19
C GLU A 178 20.27 12.41 24.78
N VAL A 179 20.14 13.22 23.73
CA VAL A 179 21.22 14.13 23.31
C VAL A 179 21.53 15.15 24.41
N LEU A 180 20.50 15.75 25.02
CA LEU A 180 20.65 16.67 26.14
C LEU A 180 21.29 16.02 27.36
N ARG A 181 20.98 14.74 27.66
CA ARG A 181 21.66 13.97 28.71
C ARG A 181 23.14 13.83 28.43
N ARG A 182 23.54 13.44 27.21
CA ARG A 182 24.96 13.29 26.83
C ARG A 182 25.73 14.61 26.97
N ILE A 183 25.14 15.70 26.47
CA ILE A 183 25.72 17.04 26.63
C ILE A 183 25.90 17.40 28.11
N SER A 184 24.89 17.14 28.94
CA SER A 184 24.91 17.47 30.37
C SER A 184 25.94 16.65 31.15
N SER A 185 26.22 15.42 30.71
CA SER A 185 27.25 14.53 31.27
C SER A 185 28.66 14.81 30.75
N GLY A 186 28.83 15.72 29.77
CA GLY A 186 30.11 16.02 29.13
C GLY A 186 30.56 14.97 28.12
N GLU A 187 29.65 14.13 27.64
CA GLU A 187 29.91 13.12 26.60
C GLU A 187 29.89 13.75 25.19
N GLU A 188 30.67 13.18 24.27
CA GLU A 188 30.66 13.61 22.87
C GLU A 188 29.37 13.19 22.17
N VAL A 189 28.71 14.14 21.50
CA VAL A 189 27.49 13.88 20.71
C VAL A 189 27.87 13.46 19.28
N VAL A 190 28.41 12.26 19.18
CA VAL A 190 28.85 11.65 17.92
C VAL A 190 28.22 10.29 17.70
N CYS A 191 28.15 9.90 16.44
CA CYS A 191 27.71 8.58 16.03
C CYS A 191 28.75 7.53 16.46
N GLU A 192 28.33 6.58 17.29
CA GLU A 192 29.20 5.48 17.78
C GLU A 192 29.70 4.53 16.67
N ILE A 193 29.06 4.54 15.48
CA ILE A 193 29.44 3.70 14.34
C ILE A 193 30.56 4.32 13.50
N CYS A 194 30.51 5.64 13.27
CA CYS A 194 31.38 6.29 12.29
C CYS A 194 32.09 7.56 12.80
N GLY A 195 31.83 7.99 14.03
CA GLY A 195 32.40 9.19 14.63
C GLY A 195 31.87 10.52 14.10
N ALA A 196 30.97 10.51 13.12
CA ALA A 196 30.36 11.74 12.60
C ALA A 196 29.43 12.38 13.64
N MET A 197 29.29 13.71 13.61
CA MET A 197 28.38 14.46 14.49
C MET A 197 26.92 14.01 14.31
N LEU A 198 26.14 14.09 15.38
CA LEU A 198 24.68 14.00 15.26
C LEU A 198 24.09 15.37 14.94
N VAL A 199 23.13 15.40 14.02
CA VAL A 199 22.44 16.61 13.56
C VAL A 199 20.92 16.44 13.73
N PRO A 200 20.15 17.53 13.90
CA PRO A 200 18.70 17.45 13.92
C PRO A 200 18.17 16.74 12.68
N GLU A 201 17.24 15.81 12.88
CA GLU A 201 16.55 15.11 11.79
C GLU A 201 15.75 16.11 10.96
N ASN A 202 15.99 16.16 9.64
CA ASN A 202 15.23 17.00 8.74
C ASN A 202 13.83 16.39 8.51
N LYS A 203 12.85 16.89 9.29
CA LYS A 203 11.44 16.53 9.17
C LYS A 203 10.71 17.22 8.03
N GLU A 204 11.22 18.36 7.56
CA GLU A 204 10.58 19.14 6.49
C GLU A 204 10.56 18.34 5.18
N ASP A 205 11.68 17.71 4.83
CA ASP A 205 11.79 16.85 3.65
C ASP A 205 10.76 15.70 3.65
N GLU A 206 10.57 15.06 4.80
CA GLU A 206 9.63 13.94 4.94
C GLU A 206 8.19 14.45 4.87
N LYS A 207 7.89 15.53 5.58
CA LYS A 207 6.60 16.21 5.54
C LYS A 207 6.22 16.61 4.11
N TYR A 208 7.12 17.24 3.36
CA TYR A 208 6.88 17.60 1.96
C TYR A 208 6.60 16.36 1.09
N ALA A 209 7.35 15.27 1.28
CA ALA A 209 7.11 14.04 0.53
C ALA A 209 5.74 13.43 0.84
N ILE A 210 5.31 13.44 2.11
CA ILE A 210 4.00 12.93 2.51
C ILE A 210 2.87 13.83 2.00
N GLU A 211 3.02 15.16 2.10
CA GLU A 211 2.06 16.13 1.58
C GLU A 211 1.84 15.98 0.08
N ASP A 212 2.91 15.78 -0.69
CA ASP A 212 2.84 15.52 -2.13
C ASP A 212 2.12 14.19 -2.44
N MET A 213 2.37 13.14 -1.65
CA MET A 213 1.61 11.88 -1.76
C MET A 213 0.12 12.05 -1.49
N ILE A 214 -0.24 12.79 -0.44
CA ILE A 214 -1.63 13.10 -0.12
C ILE A 214 -2.28 13.89 -1.26
N LYS A 215 -1.57 14.84 -1.87
CA LYS A 215 -2.06 15.60 -3.02
C LYS A 215 -2.38 14.68 -4.21
N MET A 216 -1.46 13.78 -4.58
CA MET A 216 -1.68 12.81 -5.64
C MET A 216 -2.89 11.90 -5.36
N MET A 217 -3.08 11.47 -4.12
CA MET A 217 -4.24 10.66 -3.72
C MET A 217 -5.57 11.42 -3.81
N LYS A 218 -5.58 12.72 -3.47
CA LYS A 218 -6.76 13.59 -3.62
C LYS A 218 -7.14 13.73 -5.09
N GLU A 219 -6.16 13.92 -5.97
CA GLU A 219 -6.38 13.97 -7.43
C GLU A 219 -6.91 12.64 -7.97
N ALA A 220 -6.34 11.51 -7.56
CA ALA A 220 -6.85 10.18 -7.94
C ALA A 220 -8.31 9.98 -7.47
N LEU A 221 -8.63 10.38 -6.24
CA LEU A 221 -9.98 10.26 -5.69
C LEU A 221 -10.98 11.16 -6.43
N SER A 222 -10.59 12.36 -6.88
CA SER A 222 -11.47 13.23 -7.66
C SER A 222 -11.79 12.63 -9.03
N LEU A 223 -10.80 12.02 -9.70
CA LEU A 223 -11.00 11.31 -10.95
C LEU A 223 -11.97 10.13 -10.81
N ILE A 224 -11.86 9.36 -9.72
CA ILE A 224 -12.75 8.23 -9.42
C ILE A 224 -14.20 8.69 -9.20
N LYS A 225 -14.39 9.80 -8.48
CA LYS A 225 -15.74 10.36 -8.24
C LYS A 225 -16.36 10.92 -9.50
N ASN A 226 -15.58 11.58 -10.34
CA ASN A 226 -16.07 12.22 -11.57
C ASN A 226 -16.35 11.22 -12.70
N SER A 227 -15.91 9.96 -12.59
CA SER A 227 -16.19 8.93 -13.60
C SER A 227 -17.66 8.48 -13.65
N GLU A 228 -18.54 9.04 -12.80
CA GLU A 228 -19.99 8.77 -12.78
C GLU A 228 -20.84 9.86 -13.45
N GLN A 229 -20.26 11.00 -13.82
CA GLN A 229 -21.00 12.16 -14.36
C GLN A 229 -21.04 12.23 -15.90
N LEU A 230 -20.67 11.15 -16.60
CA LEU A 230 -20.60 11.05 -18.07
C LEU A 230 -21.21 9.72 -18.55
#